data_AF-A0AAV3UGY1-F1
#
_entry.id   AF-A0AAV3UGY1-F1
#
_cell.length_a   1.000
_cell.length_b   1.000
_cell.length_c   1.000
_cell.angle_alpha   90.00
_cell.angle_beta   90.00
_cell.angle_gamma   90.00
#
_symmetry.space_group_name_H-M   'P 1'
#
loop_
_entity.id
_entity.type
_entity.pdbx_description
1 polymer ?
#
loop_
_entity_poly.entity_id
_entity_poly.type
_entity_poly.pdbx_seq_one_letter_code
_entity_poly.pdbx_strand_id
1 'polypeptide(L)'
;MKRQTRRTFLTTVGAAGSFSLAGCTGIFGSSDGETTTETTTDQGTPSTTTTSAETTSDGNGQQNGPQTFESFEKLGSWSAMERQGTLKKSTKQKYEGSQSAHIIGGKQTKAGKIFRADFAQDGGPADLSNKNLSLAFKCTSHDFVKIAVQLFAPDRGHIVEMKRTLYGPKGKWVRVNLGVTSAQRPKSVDLSKVYQMRIVGRPNDSNSSKPVNFFVDDVKTVPAPKKGMVMLTFDDGLKSQYTKAFKMMKQYGFPGVDAVITDAVYDDGFLTQSNMRKMTENGWDMIAHPNAQATSLDQRPAKEQEKLMLDAKNWLKQYGYNGHKYMAVPKNILGPKTFELAQKHFDATMSFGASPNAVPVIQKDAVLSRMYGDGSLQKTKQMIDYAARYKQLSPLLFHKIGGDGFPQQKFKQVLEYIKQSNVDVVTLSDLEERGLFV
;
A
#
# COMPACT_ATOMS: atom_id res chain seq x y z
N MET A 1 30.30 22.46 -23.71
CA MET A 1 30.22 21.00 -23.95
C MET A 1 31.44 20.32 -23.33
N LYS A 2 31.26 19.53 -22.26
CA LYS A 2 32.28 18.61 -21.75
C LYS A 2 31.59 17.25 -21.55
N ARG A 3 31.88 16.30 -22.44
CA ARG A 3 31.53 14.88 -22.29
C ARG A 3 32.33 14.34 -21.10
N GLN A 4 31.67 14.06 -19.98
CA GLN A 4 32.26 13.21 -18.95
C GLN A 4 32.06 11.74 -19.33
N THR A 5 33.16 11.01 -19.23
CA THR A 5 33.39 9.67 -19.74
C THR A 5 32.62 8.60 -18.98
N ARG A 6 32.00 7.70 -19.74
CA ARG A 6 31.40 6.42 -19.32
C ARG A 6 32.44 5.55 -18.61
N ARG A 7 32.33 5.38 -17.29
CA ARG A 7 32.81 4.19 -16.51
C ARG A 7 32.65 4.41 -14.98
N THR A 8 31.42 4.52 -14.49
CA THR A 8 31.12 4.29 -13.06
C THR A 8 29.67 3.83 -12.84
N PHE A 9 29.18 2.87 -13.63
CA PHE A 9 27.81 2.34 -13.45
C PHE A 9 27.77 0.91 -12.86
N LEU A 10 28.88 0.17 -12.83
CA LEU A 10 28.85 -1.27 -12.54
C LEU A 10 29.11 -1.70 -11.08
N THR A 11 29.21 -0.78 -10.11
CA THR A 11 29.62 -1.16 -8.74
C THR A 11 28.60 -0.87 -7.64
N THR A 12 27.41 -0.35 -7.95
CA THR A 12 26.46 0.10 -6.89
C THR A 12 25.09 -0.59 -6.91
N VAL A 13 24.84 -1.53 -7.82
CA VAL A 13 23.57 -2.30 -7.88
C VAL A 13 23.58 -3.54 -6.96
N GLY A 14 24.72 -3.90 -6.36
CA GLY A 14 24.90 -5.18 -5.65
C GLY A 14 24.80 -5.18 -4.11
N ALA A 15 24.48 -4.07 -3.44
CA ALA A 15 24.57 -4.00 -1.97
C ALA A 15 23.40 -3.29 -1.28
N ALA A 16 22.16 -3.56 -1.68
CA ALA A 16 21.01 -3.32 -0.81
C ALA A 16 20.83 -4.57 0.07
N GLY A 17 21.43 -4.54 1.27
CA GLY A 17 21.43 -5.62 2.24
C GLY A 17 20.03 -6.16 2.51
N SER A 18 19.85 -7.45 2.25
CA SER A 18 18.71 -8.24 2.68
C SER A 18 18.68 -8.31 4.21
N PHE A 19 17.94 -7.41 4.85
CA PHE A 19 17.58 -7.54 6.27
C PHE A 19 16.53 -8.65 6.43
N SER A 20 17.01 -9.87 6.67
CA SER A 20 16.20 -11.00 7.12
C SER A 20 15.75 -10.79 8.57
N LEU A 21 14.54 -10.29 8.77
CA LEU A 21 13.85 -10.36 10.07
C LEU A 21 13.11 -11.70 10.15
N ALA A 22 13.75 -12.66 10.84
CA ALA A 22 13.16 -13.91 11.27
C ALA A 22 12.06 -13.65 12.31
N GLY A 23 10.92 -14.31 12.14
CA GLY A 23 9.91 -14.48 13.18
C GLY A 23 10.05 -15.87 13.78
N CYS A 24 9.68 -16.02 15.05
CA CYS A 24 9.44 -17.32 15.66
C CYS A 24 8.04 -17.32 16.29
N THR A 25 7.21 -18.22 15.75
CA THR A 25 6.14 -19.02 16.36
C THR A 25 6.59 -19.60 17.72
N GLY A 26 5.75 -20.00 18.68
CA GLY A 26 4.31 -20.20 18.82
C GLY A 26 4.07 -20.78 20.23
N ILE A 27 2.84 -21.20 20.56
CA ILE A 27 2.47 -22.35 21.41
C ILE A 27 0.93 -22.43 21.37
N PHE A 28 0.41 -23.54 20.82
CA PHE A 28 -0.98 -23.97 20.96
C PHE A 28 -1.00 -25.14 21.94
N GLY A 29 -1.95 -25.12 22.87
CA GLY A 29 -2.28 -26.18 23.81
C GLY A 29 -3.74 -26.60 23.63
N SER A 30 -4.01 -27.85 24.00
CA SER A 30 -4.98 -28.78 23.43
C SER A 30 -6.45 -28.59 23.81
N SER A 31 -7.26 -29.37 23.08
CA SER A 31 -8.68 -29.69 23.19
C SER A 31 -9.21 -29.98 24.59
N ASP A 32 -10.50 -29.76 24.78
CA ASP A 32 -11.44 -30.79 25.25
C ASP A 32 -12.84 -30.52 24.70
N GLY A 33 -13.56 -31.59 24.39
CA GLY A 33 -14.91 -31.56 23.82
C GLY A 33 -15.98 -31.83 24.87
N GLU A 34 -17.21 -31.44 24.57
CA GLU A 34 -18.39 -32.07 25.15
C GLU A 34 -19.63 -31.83 24.27
N THR A 35 -20.56 -32.76 24.41
CA THR A 35 -21.62 -33.16 23.46
C THR A 35 -23.00 -32.69 23.95
N THR A 36 -24.00 -32.79 23.06
CA THR A 36 -25.47 -32.84 23.30
C THR A 36 -26.16 -31.46 23.46
N THR A 37 -27.37 -31.19 22.97
CA THR A 37 -28.47 -32.03 22.50
C THR A 37 -29.37 -31.24 21.54
N GLU A 38 -29.99 -31.93 20.59
CA GLU A 38 -31.08 -31.42 19.74
C GLU A 38 -32.37 -31.22 20.55
N THR A 39 -33.15 -30.21 20.20
CA THR A 39 -34.61 -30.26 20.35
C THR A 39 -35.27 -29.47 19.24
N THR A 40 -36.04 -30.19 18.44
CA THR A 40 -36.95 -29.72 17.40
C THR A 40 -38.22 -29.15 18.02
N THR A 41 -38.76 -28.08 17.43
CA THR A 41 -40.22 -27.95 17.25
C THR A 41 -40.49 -27.01 16.09
N ASP A 42 -41.29 -27.56 15.18
CA ASP A 42 -41.87 -27.00 13.96
C ASP A 42 -43.16 -26.22 14.29
N GLN A 43 -43.48 -25.20 13.49
CA GLN A 43 -44.80 -24.98 12.85
C GLN A 43 -44.91 -23.57 12.23
N GLY A 44 -45.19 -23.55 10.92
CA GLY A 44 -45.77 -22.40 10.19
C GLY A 44 -47.25 -22.19 10.58
N THR A 45 -48.01 -21.22 10.06
CA THR A 45 -48.05 -20.49 8.78
C THR A 45 -49.08 -19.32 8.97
N PRO A 46 -49.66 -18.68 7.94
CA PRO A 46 -49.25 -17.52 7.12
C PRO A 46 -50.08 -16.21 7.37
N SER A 47 -49.85 -15.22 6.48
CA SER A 47 -50.77 -14.14 6.01
C SER A 47 -50.41 -12.74 6.53
N THR A 48 -50.44 -11.61 5.80
CA THR A 48 -50.95 -11.28 4.46
C THR A 48 -50.24 -10.02 3.94
N THR A 49 -50.17 -9.91 2.62
CA THR A 49 -49.72 -8.83 1.73
C THR A 49 -50.33 -7.45 2.00
N THR A 50 -49.55 -6.38 1.80
CA THR A 50 -50.07 -5.12 1.21
C THR A 50 -49.00 -4.47 0.34
N THR A 51 -49.37 -4.30 -0.92
CA THR A 51 -48.62 -3.76 -2.07
C THR A 51 -48.42 -2.25 -1.95
N SER A 52 -47.26 -1.74 -2.39
CA SER A 52 -47.13 -0.37 -2.90
C SER A 52 -45.91 -0.24 -3.83
N ALA A 53 -46.23 -0.02 -5.10
CA ALA A 53 -45.52 0.68 -6.17
C ALA A 53 -44.05 0.31 -6.49
N GLU A 54 -43.91 -0.31 -7.66
CA GLU A 54 -42.70 -0.39 -8.46
C GLU A 54 -42.17 1.01 -8.81
N THR A 55 -40.91 1.25 -8.47
CA THR A 55 -40.05 2.16 -9.23
C THR A 55 -38.87 1.32 -9.70
N THR A 56 -38.91 0.90 -10.96
CA THR A 56 -37.77 0.33 -11.67
C THR A 56 -36.70 1.41 -11.81
N SER A 57 -35.72 1.44 -10.92
CA SER A 57 -34.45 2.13 -11.16
C SER A 57 -33.41 1.08 -11.54
N ASP A 58 -33.01 1.10 -12.81
CA ASP A 58 -31.86 0.36 -13.31
C ASP A 58 -30.65 0.59 -12.40
N GLY A 59 -30.27 -0.47 -11.68
CA GLY A 59 -29.20 -0.48 -10.69
C GLY A 59 -27.82 -0.45 -11.33
N ASN A 60 -27.49 0.65 -12.02
CA ASN A 60 -26.11 0.99 -12.34
C ASN A 60 -25.56 1.81 -11.15
N GLY A 61 -25.23 1.11 -10.07
CA GLY A 61 -24.77 1.69 -8.81
C GLY A 61 -23.50 2.54 -8.99
N GLN A 62 -23.72 3.84 -9.05
CA GLN A 62 -22.73 4.91 -8.98
C GLN A 62 -21.75 4.64 -7.83
N GLN A 63 -20.45 4.57 -8.12
CA GLN A 63 -19.44 4.48 -7.07
C GLN A 63 -19.47 5.78 -6.26
N ASN A 64 -20.14 5.75 -5.11
CA ASN A 64 -20.08 6.84 -4.15
C ASN A 64 -18.62 7.03 -3.75
N GLY A 65 -18.08 8.24 -3.96
CA GLY A 65 -16.69 8.60 -3.66
C GLY A 65 -16.34 8.46 -2.16
N PRO A 66 -15.11 8.84 -1.75
CA PRO A 66 -14.66 8.67 -0.37
C PRO A 66 -15.62 9.24 0.68
N GLN A 67 -15.96 8.42 1.69
CA GLN A 67 -16.85 8.79 2.79
C GLN A 67 -16.08 8.90 4.10
N THR A 68 -16.38 9.89 4.94
CA THR A 68 -15.75 10.04 6.25
C THR A 68 -16.22 8.95 7.22
N PHE A 69 -15.28 8.21 7.79
CA PHE A 69 -15.51 7.23 8.85
C PHE A 69 -15.15 7.77 10.24
N GLU A 70 -14.03 8.48 10.35
CA GLU A 70 -13.59 9.15 11.58
C GLU A 70 -12.89 10.46 11.24
N SER A 71 -13.39 11.58 11.77
CA SER A 71 -12.82 12.92 11.56
C SER A 71 -11.96 13.41 12.74
N PHE A 72 -11.94 12.68 13.86
CA PHE A 72 -11.29 13.07 15.12
C PHE A 72 -11.78 14.39 15.73
N GLU A 73 -12.94 14.90 15.29
CA GLU A 73 -13.59 16.06 15.91
C GLU A 73 -14.14 15.76 17.30
N LYS A 74 -14.45 14.48 17.57
CA LYS A 74 -14.92 13.99 18.88
C LYS A 74 -13.91 13.01 19.46
N LEU A 75 -12.83 13.52 20.06
CA LEU A 75 -11.80 12.67 20.67
C LEU A 75 -12.27 11.87 21.90
N GLY A 76 -13.41 12.21 22.51
CA GLY A 76 -13.93 11.52 23.70
C GLY A 76 -14.18 10.02 23.50
N SER A 77 -14.43 9.59 22.25
CA SER A 77 -14.63 8.16 21.91
C SER A 77 -13.30 7.40 21.72
N TRP A 78 -12.16 8.08 21.81
CA TRP A 78 -10.83 7.49 21.68
C TRP A 78 -10.08 7.52 23.01
N SER A 79 -9.31 6.46 23.26
CA SER A 79 -8.46 6.35 24.44
C SER A 79 -7.03 5.98 24.05
N ALA A 80 -6.06 6.58 24.74
CA ALA A 80 -4.69 6.07 24.72
C ALA A 80 -4.63 4.78 25.54
N MET A 81 -3.96 3.76 25.01
CA MET A 81 -3.73 2.52 25.75
C MET A 81 -2.80 2.79 26.93
N GLU A 82 -3.13 2.23 28.11
CA GLU A 82 -2.38 2.46 29.34
C GLU A 82 -0.87 2.24 29.14
N ARG A 83 -0.05 3.20 29.59
CA ARG A 83 1.43 3.18 29.49
C ARG A 83 1.99 3.14 28.06
N GLN A 84 1.16 3.23 27.03
CA GLN A 84 1.56 3.15 25.61
C GLN A 84 1.43 4.49 24.88
N GLY A 85 1.50 5.61 25.62
CA GLY A 85 1.52 6.96 25.07
C GLY A 85 0.44 7.87 25.64
N THR A 86 0.23 9.00 24.96
CA THR A 86 -0.80 9.99 25.28
C THR A 86 -1.65 10.29 24.04
N LEU A 87 -2.87 10.75 24.24
CA LEU A 87 -3.77 11.26 23.20
C LEU A 87 -4.26 12.64 23.61
N LYS A 88 -4.11 13.63 22.72
CA LYS A 88 -4.57 15.01 22.92
C LYS A 88 -5.16 15.56 21.62
N LYS A 89 -6.03 16.57 21.71
CA LYS A 89 -6.45 17.34 20.53
C LYS A 89 -5.35 18.26 20.04
N SER A 90 -5.28 18.45 18.73
CA SER A 90 -4.42 19.45 18.08
C SER A 90 -5.24 20.29 17.11
N THR A 91 -5.28 21.61 17.33
CA THR A 91 -5.88 22.59 16.40
C THR A 91 -4.86 23.19 15.43
N LYS A 92 -3.56 23.07 15.75
CA LYS A 92 -2.44 23.61 14.97
C LYS A 92 -2.03 22.69 13.83
N GLN A 93 -2.01 21.39 14.08
CA GLN A 93 -1.79 20.35 13.08
C GLN A 93 -3.13 19.67 12.86
N LYS A 94 -3.67 19.81 11.65
CA LYS A 94 -4.90 19.18 11.19
C LYS A 94 -4.80 18.92 9.69
N TYR A 95 -5.50 17.91 9.21
CA TYR A 95 -5.63 17.57 7.81
C TYR A 95 -6.93 18.13 7.24
N GLU A 96 -8.05 17.89 7.94
CA GLU A 96 -9.39 18.39 7.61
C GLU A 96 -10.06 18.94 8.88
N GLY A 97 -11.16 19.67 8.76
CA GLY A 97 -11.94 20.13 9.91
C GLY A 97 -11.22 21.15 10.82
N SER A 98 -11.47 21.05 12.12
CA SER A 98 -11.04 21.97 13.15
C SER A 98 -9.86 21.45 13.99
N GLN A 99 -9.69 20.12 14.08
CA GLN A 99 -8.66 19.48 14.89
C GLN A 99 -8.25 18.10 14.35
N SER A 100 -7.14 17.57 14.88
CA SER A 100 -6.74 16.16 14.71
C SER A 100 -6.37 15.50 16.04
N ALA A 101 -6.20 14.19 16.04
CA ALA A 101 -5.65 13.45 17.16
C ALA A 101 -4.12 13.57 17.18
N HIS A 102 -3.56 14.04 18.29
CA HIS A 102 -2.12 14.13 18.55
C HIS A 102 -1.69 13.06 19.54
N ILE A 103 -0.72 12.24 19.12
CA ILE A 103 -0.23 11.09 19.88
C ILE A 103 1.27 11.21 20.12
N ILE A 104 1.66 11.06 21.38
CA ILE A 104 3.08 10.95 21.79
C ILE A 104 3.27 9.57 22.41
N GLY A 105 4.24 8.82 21.91
CA GLY A 105 4.54 7.45 22.35
C GLY A 105 5.00 7.36 23.81
N GLY A 106 4.80 6.19 24.41
CA GLY A 106 5.21 5.91 25.78
C GLY A 106 6.73 5.86 25.94
N LYS A 107 7.24 6.08 27.16
CA LYS A 107 8.69 6.04 27.44
C LYS A 107 9.30 4.66 27.25
N GLN A 108 8.55 3.59 27.54
CA GLN A 108 9.01 2.20 27.50
C GLN A 108 9.07 1.65 26.07
N THR A 109 7.95 1.68 25.34
CA THR A 109 7.84 1.08 24.00
C THR A 109 8.20 2.03 22.87
N LYS A 110 8.29 3.34 23.16
CA LYS A 110 8.44 4.43 22.18
C LYS A 110 7.31 4.52 21.15
N ALA A 111 6.34 3.62 21.22
CA ALA A 111 5.16 3.56 20.39
C ALA A 111 4.01 4.33 21.03
N GLY A 112 3.14 4.89 20.19
CA GLY A 112 1.86 5.47 20.58
C GLY A 112 0.73 4.57 20.11
N LYS A 113 -0.18 4.19 21.01
CA LYS A 113 -1.34 3.34 20.70
C LYS A 113 -2.61 4.00 21.19
N ILE A 114 -3.55 4.23 20.28
CA ILE A 114 -4.90 4.67 20.60
C ILE A 114 -5.91 3.67 20.08
N PHE A 115 -7.05 3.59 20.73
CA PHE A 115 -8.15 2.75 20.27
C PHE A 115 -9.48 3.45 20.50
N ARG A 116 -10.43 3.10 19.64
CA ARG A 116 -11.85 3.34 19.80
C ARG A 116 -12.50 1.97 19.86
N ALA A 117 -13.10 1.65 20.99
CA ALA A 117 -13.83 0.41 21.21
C ALA A 117 -15.30 0.75 21.40
N ASP A 118 -16.14 -0.25 21.17
CA ASP A 118 -17.55 -0.19 21.47
C ASP A 118 -18.24 0.97 20.73
N PHE A 119 -18.35 0.80 19.41
CA PHE A 119 -19.16 1.65 18.52
C PHE A 119 -20.66 1.65 18.91
N ALA A 120 -21.06 1.11 20.07
CA ALA A 120 -22.42 1.22 20.60
C ALA A 120 -22.91 2.67 20.69
N GLN A 121 -22.04 3.64 20.99
CA GLN A 121 -22.40 5.06 20.94
C GLN A 121 -22.76 5.54 19.51
N ASP A 122 -22.43 4.74 18.49
CA ASP A 122 -22.72 4.96 17.08
C ASP A 122 -23.75 3.95 16.52
N GLY A 123 -24.49 3.25 17.38
CA GLY A 123 -25.54 2.31 16.98
C GLY A 123 -25.11 0.85 16.83
N GLY A 124 -23.88 0.49 17.27
CA GLY A 124 -23.38 -0.89 17.30
C GLY A 124 -22.08 -1.06 16.51
N PRO A 125 -21.57 -2.30 16.33
CA PRO A 125 -20.35 -2.55 15.57
C PRO A 125 -20.39 -1.92 14.18
N ALA A 126 -19.27 -1.38 13.73
CA ALA A 126 -19.16 -0.76 12.43
C ALA A 126 -19.15 -1.82 11.31
N ASP A 127 -19.99 -1.63 10.30
CA ASP A 127 -19.97 -2.43 9.08
C ASP A 127 -18.95 -1.86 8.08
N LEU A 128 -17.81 -2.54 7.99
CA LEU A 128 -16.74 -2.31 7.02
C LEU A 128 -16.69 -3.41 5.95
N SER A 129 -17.75 -4.22 5.82
CA SER A 129 -17.88 -5.16 4.73
C SER A 129 -17.89 -4.42 3.39
N ASN A 130 -17.15 -4.95 2.41
CA ASN A 130 -16.99 -4.33 1.09
C ASN A 130 -16.50 -2.88 1.10
N LYS A 131 -15.83 -2.43 2.17
CA LYS A 131 -15.20 -1.11 2.26
C LYS A 131 -13.71 -1.27 2.48
N ASN A 132 -12.95 -0.42 1.82
CA ASN A 132 -11.52 -0.25 2.06
C ASN A 132 -11.28 1.05 2.84
N LEU A 133 -10.23 1.09 3.66
CA LEU A 133 -9.93 2.22 4.53
C LEU A 133 -8.74 3.04 4.04
N SER A 134 -8.76 4.33 4.37
CA SER A 134 -7.63 5.22 4.21
C SER A 134 -7.55 6.21 5.38
N LEU A 135 -6.36 6.68 5.73
CA LEU A 135 -6.13 7.56 6.89
C LEU A 135 -5.09 8.64 6.54
N ALA A 136 -5.30 9.88 6.97
CA ALA A 136 -4.24 10.89 6.95
C ALA A 136 -3.32 10.71 8.18
N PHE A 137 -2.02 10.58 7.93
CA PHE A 137 -1.02 10.36 8.98
C PHE A 137 0.14 11.36 8.83
N LYS A 138 0.63 11.89 9.94
CA LYS A 138 1.80 12.79 9.98
C LYS A 138 2.71 12.47 11.16
N CYS A 139 3.96 12.12 10.91
CA CYS A 139 4.98 11.96 11.95
C CYS A 139 5.94 13.15 11.96
N THR A 140 6.21 13.73 13.13
CA THR A 140 7.13 14.89 13.26
C THR A 140 8.47 14.53 13.89
N SER A 141 8.57 13.34 14.48
CA SER A 141 9.72 12.92 15.30
C SER A 141 10.76 12.09 14.57
N HIS A 142 10.34 11.28 13.59
CA HIS A 142 11.19 10.28 12.94
C HIS A 142 11.08 10.40 11.42
N ASP A 143 12.21 10.22 10.74
CA ASP A 143 12.26 10.16 9.28
C ASP A 143 11.67 8.84 8.77
N PHE A 144 11.82 7.76 9.54
CA PHE A 144 11.27 6.45 9.25
C PHE A 144 10.33 5.98 10.36
N VAL A 145 9.07 5.73 10.02
CA VAL A 145 8.01 5.43 10.98
C VAL A 145 7.11 4.32 10.46
N LYS A 146 6.60 3.50 11.37
CA LYS A 146 5.57 2.49 11.07
C LYS A 146 4.24 2.93 11.64
N ILE A 147 3.22 2.88 10.81
CA ILE A 147 1.81 3.03 11.18
C ILE A 147 1.13 1.67 11.02
N ALA A 148 0.27 1.30 11.95
CA ALA A 148 -0.62 0.16 11.81
C ALA A 148 -2.03 0.53 12.25
N VAL A 149 -3.01 0.08 11.48
CA VAL A 149 -4.42 0.08 11.87
C VAL A 149 -4.84 -1.36 12.05
N GLN A 150 -5.43 -1.66 13.21
CA GLN A 150 -5.95 -2.98 13.56
C GLN A 150 -7.47 -2.87 13.70
N LEU A 151 -8.19 -3.71 12.97
CA LEU A 151 -9.63 -3.89 13.14
C LEU A 151 -9.86 -5.20 13.89
N PHE A 152 -10.68 -5.14 14.91
CA PHE A 152 -11.09 -6.32 15.66
C PHE A 152 -12.51 -6.69 15.28
N ALA A 153 -12.70 -7.89 14.74
CA ALA A 153 -13.87 -8.24 13.95
C ALA A 153 -14.06 -9.77 13.84
N PRO A 154 -15.07 -10.39 14.50
CA PRO A 154 -16.13 -9.76 15.28
C PRO A 154 -15.77 -9.50 16.76
N ASP A 155 -14.62 -9.98 17.23
CA ASP A 155 -14.23 -9.98 18.64
C ASP A 155 -12.72 -9.77 18.85
N ARG A 156 -12.27 -9.78 20.12
CA ARG A 156 -10.87 -9.54 20.52
C ARG A 156 -9.87 -10.56 19.99
N GLY A 157 -10.32 -11.75 19.59
CA GLY A 157 -9.50 -12.84 19.06
C GLY A 157 -9.31 -12.81 17.54
N HIS A 158 -10.01 -11.93 16.83
CA HIS A 158 -10.00 -11.84 15.37
C HIS A 158 -9.53 -10.45 14.93
N ILE A 159 -8.31 -10.38 14.40
CA ILE A 159 -7.64 -9.10 14.13
C ILE A 159 -7.22 -9.04 12.66
N VAL A 160 -7.63 -7.99 11.96
CA VAL A 160 -7.09 -7.63 10.65
C VAL A 160 -6.12 -6.47 10.84
N GLU A 161 -4.87 -6.63 10.42
CA GLU A 161 -3.83 -5.61 10.54
C GLU A 161 -3.42 -5.07 9.16
N MET A 162 -3.50 -3.74 9.04
CA MET A 162 -3.00 -2.96 7.91
C MET A 162 -1.80 -2.15 8.41
N LYS A 163 -0.59 -2.59 8.08
CA LYS A 163 0.66 -1.97 8.52
C LYS A 163 1.40 -1.35 7.34
N ARG A 164 1.96 -0.16 7.54
CA ARG A 164 2.80 0.53 6.55
C ARG A 164 4.04 1.15 7.19
N THR A 165 5.16 1.06 6.48
CA THR A 165 6.36 1.86 6.77
C THR A 165 6.39 3.07 5.85
N LEU A 166 6.62 4.25 6.42
CA LEU A 166 6.83 5.49 5.67
C LEU A 166 8.31 5.88 5.76
N TYR A 167 8.94 6.08 4.60
CA TYR A 167 10.36 6.37 4.49
C TYR A 167 10.61 7.82 4.05
N GLY A 168 10.85 8.73 4.99
CA GLY A 168 11.30 10.10 4.72
C GLY A 168 10.30 11.27 4.84
N PRO A 169 8.95 11.14 4.71
CA PRO A 169 8.06 12.30 4.60
C PRO A 169 7.74 12.94 5.97
N LYS A 170 8.76 13.08 6.82
CA LYS A 170 8.68 13.68 8.15
C LYS A 170 8.10 15.09 8.08
N GLY A 171 7.14 15.35 8.95
CA GLY A 171 6.45 16.63 9.03
C GLY A 171 5.47 16.89 7.90
N LYS A 172 5.25 15.94 6.98
CA LYS A 172 4.21 16.01 5.95
C LYS A 172 3.03 15.12 6.33
N TRP A 173 1.85 15.54 5.91
CA TRP A 173 0.68 14.68 5.91
C TRP A 173 0.81 13.71 4.74
N VAL A 174 0.56 12.44 5.01
CA VAL A 174 0.56 11.37 4.01
C VAL A 174 -0.76 10.63 4.13
N ARG A 175 -1.49 10.53 3.03
CA ARG A 175 -2.65 9.66 2.89
C ARG A 175 -2.19 8.23 2.76
N VAL A 176 -2.55 7.40 3.74
CA VAL A 176 -2.24 5.98 3.77
C VAL A 176 -3.48 5.19 3.36
N ASN A 177 -3.50 4.71 2.11
CA ASN A 177 -4.52 3.79 1.62
C ASN A 177 -4.24 2.39 2.20
N LEU A 178 -5.00 1.99 3.22
CA LEU A 178 -4.69 0.89 4.14
C LEU A 178 -4.98 -0.49 3.52
N GLY A 179 -3.93 -1.15 3.03
CA GLY A 179 -3.99 -2.56 2.61
C GLY A 179 -3.73 -3.54 3.75
N VAL A 180 -4.47 -4.65 3.81
CA VAL A 180 -4.31 -5.71 4.80
C VAL A 180 -2.98 -6.43 4.60
N THR A 181 -2.19 -6.49 5.67
CA THR A 181 -0.87 -7.13 5.71
C THR A 181 -0.84 -8.44 6.48
N SER A 182 -1.76 -8.62 7.44
CA SER A 182 -1.92 -9.87 8.18
C SER A 182 -3.30 -9.95 8.80
N ALA A 183 -3.73 -11.18 9.10
CA ALA A 183 -4.95 -11.42 9.83
C ALA A 183 -4.77 -12.60 10.80
N GLN A 184 -5.26 -12.44 12.03
CA GLN A 184 -5.37 -13.49 13.02
C GLN A 184 -6.70 -14.21 12.83
N ARG A 185 -6.67 -15.55 12.77
CA ARG A 185 -7.85 -16.40 12.48
C ARG A 185 -8.62 -15.94 11.23
N PRO A 186 -7.94 -15.78 10.07
CA PRO A 186 -8.50 -15.14 8.90
C PRO A 186 -9.85 -15.75 8.49
N LYS A 187 -10.01 -17.08 8.52
CA LYS A 187 -11.27 -17.75 8.10
C LYS A 187 -12.53 -17.29 8.85
N SER A 188 -12.39 -16.75 10.06
CA SER A 188 -13.50 -16.36 10.94
C SER A 188 -13.60 -14.84 11.17
N VAL A 189 -12.82 -14.05 10.43
CA VAL A 189 -12.95 -12.59 10.45
C VAL A 189 -14.26 -12.17 9.79
N ASP A 190 -15.05 -11.36 10.51
CA ASP A 190 -16.31 -10.78 10.03
C ASP A 190 -16.27 -9.25 10.08
N LEU A 191 -15.93 -8.62 8.95
CA LEU A 191 -15.83 -7.16 8.81
C LEU A 191 -17.19 -6.44 8.83
N SER A 192 -18.32 -7.16 8.83
CA SER A 192 -19.62 -6.52 9.09
C SER A 192 -19.82 -6.15 10.56
N LYS A 193 -18.95 -6.66 11.44
CA LYS A 193 -19.03 -6.49 12.90
C LYS A 193 -17.71 -6.00 13.49
N VAL A 194 -17.18 -4.88 12.99
CA VAL A 194 -15.97 -4.28 13.56
C VAL A 194 -16.33 -3.56 14.86
N TYR A 195 -15.97 -4.11 16.01
CA TYR A 195 -16.32 -3.51 17.31
C TYR A 195 -15.20 -2.62 17.88
N GLN A 196 -13.96 -2.73 17.36
CA GLN A 196 -12.85 -1.90 17.80
C GLN A 196 -11.88 -1.60 16.65
N MET A 197 -11.43 -0.35 16.59
CA MET A 197 -10.31 0.11 15.78
C MET A 197 -9.16 0.52 16.70
N ARG A 198 -7.94 0.10 16.36
CA ARG A 198 -6.71 0.55 17.03
C ARG A 198 -5.74 1.14 16.02
N ILE A 199 -5.18 2.28 16.36
CA ILE A 199 -4.15 2.96 15.57
C ILE A 199 -2.84 2.96 16.36
N VAL A 200 -1.77 2.53 15.71
CA VAL A 200 -0.44 2.36 16.31
C VAL A 200 0.61 3.08 15.48
N GLY A 201 1.25 4.09 16.05
CA GLY A 201 2.47 4.67 15.51
C GLY A 201 3.68 4.16 16.29
N ARG A 202 4.78 3.85 15.61
CA ARG A 202 6.04 3.47 16.26
C ARG A 202 7.27 3.83 15.40
N PRO A 203 8.43 4.07 16.02
CA PRO A 203 9.67 4.20 15.28
C PRO A 203 9.90 2.95 14.39
N ASN A 204 10.48 3.16 13.21
CA ASN A 204 10.85 2.02 12.35
C ASN A 204 11.98 1.20 12.99
N ASP A 205 12.96 1.91 13.56
CA ASP A 205 14.06 1.36 14.35
C ASP A 205 13.59 1.00 15.76
N SER A 206 13.69 -0.28 16.11
CA SER A 206 13.33 -0.79 17.43
C SER A 206 14.22 -0.29 18.55
N ASN A 207 15.41 0.22 18.23
CA ASN A 207 16.38 0.74 19.19
C ASN A 207 16.27 2.26 19.39
N SER A 208 15.27 2.91 18.79
CA SER A 208 15.08 4.36 18.95
C SER A 208 14.95 4.75 20.42
N SER A 209 15.73 5.73 20.87
CA SER A 209 15.62 6.28 22.22
C SER A 209 14.47 7.28 22.37
N LYS A 210 13.99 7.83 21.24
CA LYS A 210 12.99 8.91 21.19
C LYS A 210 11.58 8.33 20.96
N PRO A 211 10.59 8.65 21.81
CA PRO A 211 9.20 8.30 21.53
C PRO A 211 8.71 8.89 20.21
N VAL A 212 7.85 8.16 19.51
CA VAL A 212 7.18 8.70 18.32
C VAL A 212 6.25 9.86 18.70
N ASN A 213 6.17 10.86 17.85
CA ASN A 213 5.25 11.99 17.91
C ASN A 213 4.58 12.06 16.54
N PHE A 214 3.27 11.81 16.51
CA PHE A 214 2.50 11.75 15.28
C PHE A 214 1.07 12.25 15.47
N PHE A 215 0.43 12.54 14.34
CA PHE A 215 -0.94 12.98 14.22
C PHE A 215 -1.68 12.04 13.29
N VAL A 216 -2.94 11.80 13.59
CA VAL A 216 -3.87 11.09 12.71
C VAL A 216 -5.14 11.89 12.56
N ASP A 217 -5.67 11.87 11.35
CA ASP A 217 -6.84 12.61 10.97
C ASP A 217 -7.56 11.91 9.82
N ASP A 218 -8.81 12.26 9.58
CA ASP A 218 -9.58 11.92 8.39
C ASP A 218 -9.47 10.45 7.92
N VAL A 219 -10.00 9.53 8.73
CA VAL A 219 -10.22 8.15 8.27
C VAL A 219 -11.37 8.16 7.28
N LYS A 220 -11.12 7.70 6.06
CA LYS A 220 -12.12 7.55 5.01
C LYS A 220 -12.38 6.07 4.73
N THR A 221 -13.60 5.77 4.30
CA THR A 221 -13.96 4.53 3.61
C THR A 221 -14.16 4.79 2.12
N VAL A 222 -13.77 3.84 1.30
CA VAL A 222 -14.08 3.77 -0.14
C VAL A 222 -14.73 2.43 -0.45
N PRO A 223 -15.63 2.33 -1.44
CA PRO A 223 -16.21 1.05 -1.85
C PRO A 223 -15.11 0.14 -2.40
N ALA A 224 -15.01 -1.08 -1.87
CA ALA A 224 -14.03 -2.04 -2.37
C ALA A 224 -14.41 -2.46 -3.81
N PRO A 225 -13.42 -2.65 -4.72
CA PRO A 225 -13.69 -3.15 -6.06
C PRO A 225 -14.26 -4.57 -6.02
N LYS A 226 -14.77 -5.06 -7.14
CA LYS A 226 -15.31 -6.44 -7.21
C LYS A 226 -14.23 -7.51 -7.00
N LYS A 227 -12.97 -7.22 -7.37
CA LYS A 227 -11.86 -8.18 -7.39
C LYS A 227 -10.56 -7.52 -6.93
N GLY A 228 -9.69 -8.31 -6.31
CA GLY A 228 -8.34 -7.90 -5.94
C GLY A 228 -7.41 -7.75 -7.13
N MET A 229 -6.30 -7.05 -6.95
CA MET A 229 -5.34 -6.76 -8.01
C MET A 229 -3.90 -7.03 -7.56
N VAL A 230 -3.08 -7.50 -8.48
CA VAL A 230 -1.63 -7.63 -8.36
C VAL A 230 -0.99 -6.72 -9.40
N MET A 231 0.04 -5.99 -9.00
CA MET A 231 0.84 -5.17 -9.91
C MET A 231 2.28 -5.67 -9.87
N LEU A 232 2.81 -6.08 -11.02
CA LEU A 232 4.19 -6.56 -11.14
C LEU A 232 5.07 -5.36 -11.51
N THR A 233 5.85 -4.88 -10.55
CA THR A 233 6.69 -3.69 -10.69
C THR A 233 8.17 -4.07 -10.77
N PHE A 234 8.88 -3.40 -11.66
CA PHE A 234 10.31 -3.55 -11.88
C PHE A 234 10.98 -2.18 -11.76
N ASP A 235 12.17 -2.13 -11.17
CA ASP A 235 12.96 -0.90 -11.12
C ASP A 235 14.18 -0.99 -12.06
N ASP A 236 14.76 0.18 -12.34
CA ASP A 236 16.01 0.46 -13.04
C ASP A 236 15.99 0.34 -14.58
N GLY A 237 14.96 -0.26 -15.20
CA GLY A 237 14.93 -0.46 -16.65
C GLY A 237 16.05 -1.39 -17.15
N LEU A 238 16.34 -2.48 -16.42
CA LEU A 238 17.38 -3.44 -16.83
C LEU A 238 16.92 -4.29 -18.01
N LYS A 239 17.89 -4.77 -18.81
CA LYS A 239 17.66 -5.65 -19.97
C LYS A 239 16.98 -6.98 -19.60
N SER A 240 17.08 -7.42 -18.35
CA SER A 240 16.42 -8.65 -17.87
C SER A 240 14.89 -8.54 -17.89
N GLN A 241 14.35 -7.33 -17.78
CA GLN A 241 12.93 -7.04 -17.74
C GLN A 241 12.33 -7.39 -19.09
N TYR A 242 12.98 -7.00 -20.19
CA TYR A 242 12.56 -7.40 -21.53
C TYR A 242 12.90 -8.87 -21.85
N THR A 243 14.15 -9.28 -21.61
CA THR A 243 14.63 -10.58 -22.10
C THR A 243 14.10 -11.77 -21.31
N LYS A 244 13.70 -11.57 -20.05
CA LYS A 244 13.21 -12.62 -19.14
C LYS A 244 11.78 -12.34 -18.67
N ALA A 245 11.56 -11.24 -17.93
CA ALA A 245 10.28 -10.99 -17.26
C ALA A 245 9.13 -10.83 -18.27
N PHE A 246 9.26 -9.90 -19.21
CA PHE A 246 8.31 -9.63 -20.28
C PHE A 246 8.01 -10.87 -21.11
N LYS A 247 9.04 -11.61 -21.55
CA LYS A 247 8.84 -12.85 -22.32
C LYS A 247 8.03 -13.90 -21.57
N MET A 248 8.29 -14.09 -20.26
CA MET A 248 7.51 -15.02 -19.43
C MET A 248 6.09 -14.50 -19.21
N MET A 249 5.93 -13.24 -18.80
CA MET A 249 4.63 -12.63 -18.50
C MET A 249 3.71 -12.57 -19.71
N LYS A 250 4.26 -12.37 -20.91
CA LYS A 250 3.52 -12.40 -22.17
C LYS A 250 2.79 -13.72 -22.40
N GLN A 251 3.33 -14.85 -21.95
CA GLN A 251 2.68 -16.17 -22.05
C GLN A 251 1.38 -16.25 -21.22
N TYR A 252 1.23 -15.39 -20.22
CA TYR A 252 0.06 -15.31 -19.35
C TYR A 252 -0.87 -14.13 -19.69
N GLY A 253 -0.48 -13.27 -20.65
CA GLY A 253 -1.17 -12.02 -20.94
C GLY A 253 -1.04 -10.98 -19.82
N PHE A 254 0.01 -11.06 -19.01
CA PHE A 254 0.19 -10.17 -17.85
C PHE A 254 0.99 -8.92 -18.22
N PRO A 255 0.45 -7.71 -17.98
CA PRO A 255 1.22 -6.48 -18.10
C PRO A 255 2.11 -6.26 -16.86
N GLY A 256 3.02 -5.30 -16.95
CA GLY A 256 3.92 -4.91 -15.87
C GLY A 256 4.21 -3.41 -15.87
N VAL A 257 4.83 -2.94 -14.80
CA VAL A 257 5.25 -1.54 -14.64
C VAL A 257 6.77 -1.53 -14.48
N ASP A 258 7.50 -0.83 -15.35
CA ASP A 258 8.95 -0.68 -15.25
C ASP A 258 9.29 0.79 -14.94
N ALA A 259 9.94 1.02 -13.80
CA ALA A 259 10.44 2.33 -13.40
C ALA A 259 11.84 2.54 -13.97
N VAL A 260 11.92 3.37 -15.00
CA VAL A 260 13.10 3.48 -15.87
C VAL A 260 13.99 4.65 -15.43
N ILE A 261 15.27 4.36 -15.23
CA ILE A 261 16.32 5.38 -15.17
C ILE A 261 16.62 5.80 -16.60
N THR A 262 15.99 6.89 -17.06
CA THR A 262 16.02 7.31 -18.47
C THR A 262 17.42 7.58 -19.00
N ASP A 263 18.35 7.99 -18.13
CA ASP A 263 19.76 8.25 -18.48
C ASP A 263 20.54 6.98 -18.83
N ALA A 264 20.10 5.81 -18.34
CA ALA A 264 20.75 4.53 -18.55
C ALA A 264 20.19 3.78 -19.77
N VAL A 265 19.11 4.28 -20.40
CA VAL A 265 18.57 3.68 -21.62
C VAL A 265 19.66 3.65 -22.70
N TYR A 266 19.83 2.50 -23.36
CA TYR A 266 20.91 2.16 -24.30
C TYR A 266 22.28 1.84 -23.71
N ASP A 267 22.50 2.00 -22.41
CA ASP A 267 23.73 1.50 -21.79
C ASP A 267 23.74 -0.04 -21.73
N ASP A 268 24.93 -0.62 -21.62
CA ASP A 268 25.06 -2.08 -21.53
C ASP A 268 24.37 -2.61 -20.26
N GLY A 269 23.59 -3.67 -20.41
CA GLY A 269 22.74 -4.20 -19.36
C GLY A 269 21.37 -3.51 -19.18
N PHE A 270 21.06 -2.45 -19.94
CA PHE A 270 19.81 -1.70 -19.86
C PHE A 270 18.89 -1.90 -21.06
N LEU A 271 17.65 -1.44 -20.93
CA LEU A 271 16.68 -1.43 -22.02
C LEU A 271 17.07 -0.44 -23.13
N THR A 272 16.60 -0.74 -24.33
CA THR A 272 16.55 0.20 -25.45
C THR A 272 15.11 0.65 -25.67
N GLN A 273 14.87 1.75 -26.39
CA GLN A 273 13.50 2.12 -26.73
C GLN A 273 12.76 1.07 -27.56
N SER A 274 13.47 0.29 -28.39
CA SER A 274 12.82 -0.80 -29.14
C SER A 274 12.25 -1.87 -28.21
N ASN A 275 12.97 -2.19 -27.12
CA ASN A 275 12.47 -3.10 -26.09
C ASN A 275 11.25 -2.49 -25.37
N MET A 276 11.38 -1.23 -24.92
CA MET A 276 10.33 -0.52 -24.18
C MET A 276 9.05 -0.38 -25.01
N ARG A 277 9.14 -0.01 -26.29
CA ARG A 277 7.99 0.11 -27.20
C ARG A 277 7.24 -1.22 -27.33
N LYS A 278 7.95 -2.33 -27.49
CA LYS A 278 7.33 -3.67 -27.55
C LYS A 278 6.63 -4.04 -26.24
N MET A 279 7.19 -3.64 -25.11
CA MET A 279 6.57 -3.86 -23.79
C MET A 279 5.28 -3.04 -23.67
N THR A 280 5.31 -1.75 -24.05
CA THR A 280 4.13 -0.87 -23.99
C THR A 280 3.03 -1.27 -24.98
N GLU A 281 3.39 -1.77 -26.17
CA GLU A 281 2.44 -2.39 -27.12
C GLU A 281 1.74 -3.63 -26.54
N ASN A 282 2.26 -4.20 -25.45
CA ASN A 282 1.68 -5.33 -24.71
C ASN A 282 1.18 -4.88 -23.33
N GLY A 283 0.82 -3.60 -23.18
CA GLY A 283 0.14 -3.05 -21.99
C GLY A 283 1.05 -2.73 -20.82
N TRP A 284 2.39 -2.71 -20.98
CA TRP A 284 3.27 -2.30 -19.88
C TRP A 284 3.36 -0.78 -19.74
N ASP A 285 3.52 -0.33 -18.50
CA ASP A 285 3.84 1.06 -18.19
C ASP A 285 5.35 1.26 -18.08
N MET A 286 5.87 2.31 -18.70
CA MET A 286 7.21 2.85 -18.45
C MET A 286 7.05 4.11 -17.60
N ILE A 287 7.51 4.08 -16.35
CA ILE A 287 7.34 5.19 -15.38
C ILE A 287 8.68 5.81 -15.00
N ALA A 288 8.66 7.02 -14.46
CA ALA A 288 9.88 7.74 -14.13
C ALA A 288 10.61 7.11 -12.91
N HIS A 289 11.90 6.85 -13.06
CA HIS A 289 12.80 6.57 -11.93
C HIS A 289 13.99 7.55 -11.96
N PRO A 290 13.86 8.74 -11.34
CA PRO A 290 14.89 9.76 -11.41
C PRO A 290 16.27 9.24 -10.99
N ASN A 291 17.32 9.63 -11.72
CA ASN A 291 18.65 9.11 -11.49
C ASN A 291 19.28 9.70 -10.21
N ALA A 292 19.14 9.00 -9.08
CA ALA A 292 19.74 9.43 -7.83
C ALA A 292 21.22 9.08 -7.71
N GLN A 293 21.75 8.14 -8.50
CA GLN A 293 23.13 7.65 -8.38
C GLN A 293 23.51 7.35 -6.91
N ALA A 294 24.67 7.85 -6.44
CA ALA A 294 25.14 7.68 -5.07
C ALA A 294 24.35 8.54 -4.04
N THR A 295 23.85 9.72 -4.42
CA THR A 295 23.21 10.66 -3.48
C THR A 295 21.69 10.63 -3.61
N SER A 296 21.00 10.21 -2.56
CA SER A 296 19.53 10.16 -2.53
C SER A 296 18.91 11.53 -2.80
N LEU A 297 17.71 11.56 -3.39
CA LEU A 297 17.05 12.82 -3.77
C LEU A 297 16.88 13.75 -2.56
N ASP A 298 16.47 13.23 -1.41
CA ASP A 298 16.24 14.00 -0.18
C ASP A 298 17.49 14.70 0.37
N GLN A 299 18.68 14.27 -0.05
CA GLN A 299 19.97 14.86 0.33
C GLN A 299 20.44 15.94 -0.65
N ARG A 300 19.72 16.16 -1.75
CA ARG A 300 20.05 17.18 -2.76
C ARG A 300 19.25 18.47 -2.54
N PRO A 301 19.74 19.63 -3.01
CA PRO A 301 18.94 20.86 -3.05
C PRO A 301 17.61 20.68 -3.79
N ALA A 302 16.56 21.36 -3.33
CA ALA A 302 15.20 21.20 -3.89
C ALA A 302 15.13 21.38 -5.42
N LYS A 303 15.85 22.37 -5.95
CA LYS A 303 15.92 22.64 -7.40
C LYS A 303 16.52 21.47 -8.18
N GLU A 304 17.49 20.77 -7.61
CA GLU A 304 18.11 19.60 -8.23
C GLU A 304 17.20 18.38 -8.17
N GLN A 305 16.50 18.16 -7.05
CA GLN A 305 15.47 17.12 -6.94
C GLN A 305 14.40 17.29 -8.04
N GLU A 306 13.87 18.51 -8.16
CA GLU A 306 12.84 18.84 -9.15
C GLU A 306 13.36 18.66 -10.57
N LYS A 307 14.60 19.09 -10.84
CA LYS A 307 15.22 18.89 -12.15
C LYS A 307 15.32 17.41 -12.53
N LEU A 308 15.85 16.55 -11.66
CA LEU A 308 15.99 15.11 -11.92
C LEU A 308 14.63 14.44 -12.17
N MET A 309 13.59 14.83 -11.42
CA MET A 309 12.23 14.37 -11.63
C MET A 309 11.67 14.78 -12.99
N LEU A 310 11.82 16.06 -13.34
CA LEU A 310 11.31 16.61 -14.60
C LEU A 310 12.07 16.10 -15.81
N ASP A 311 13.38 15.87 -15.72
CA ASP A 311 14.17 15.30 -16.81
C ASP A 311 13.64 13.90 -17.17
N ALA A 312 13.44 13.02 -16.18
CA ALA A 312 12.91 11.68 -16.39
C ALA A 312 11.47 11.71 -16.94
N LYS A 313 10.60 12.55 -16.35
CA LYS A 313 9.22 12.76 -16.82
C LYS A 313 9.17 13.25 -18.27
N ASN A 314 9.95 14.28 -18.59
CA ASN A 314 9.94 14.90 -19.92
C ASN A 314 10.53 13.97 -20.99
N TRP A 315 11.56 13.19 -20.66
CA TRP A 315 12.07 12.17 -21.57
C TRP A 315 11.00 11.13 -21.90
N LEU A 316 10.30 10.59 -20.90
CA LEU A 316 9.22 9.63 -21.12
C LEU A 316 8.09 10.23 -21.97
N LYS A 317 7.69 11.47 -21.67
CA LYS A 317 6.68 12.21 -22.42
C LYS A 317 7.10 12.44 -23.88
N GLN A 318 8.35 12.85 -24.12
CA GLN A 318 8.88 13.12 -25.46
C GLN A 318 8.80 11.88 -26.37
N TYR A 319 8.98 10.69 -25.82
CA TYR A 319 8.93 9.43 -26.57
C TYR A 319 7.56 8.73 -26.56
N GLY A 320 6.53 9.40 -26.03
CA GLY A 320 5.14 8.93 -26.09
C GLY A 320 4.77 7.86 -25.07
N TYR A 321 5.50 7.73 -23.96
CA TYR A 321 5.15 6.80 -22.89
C TYR A 321 4.13 7.43 -21.94
N ASN A 322 2.91 6.89 -21.89
CA ASN A 322 1.82 7.39 -21.04
C ASN A 322 2.15 7.38 -19.54
N GLY A 323 3.04 6.47 -19.11
CA GLY A 323 3.50 6.37 -17.72
C GLY A 323 4.39 7.54 -17.26
N HIS A 324 4.66 8.55 -18.10
CA HIS A 324 5.43 9.75 -17.73
C HIS A 324 4.84 10.53 -16.54
N LYS A 325 3.56 10.33 -16.24
CA LYS A 325 2.84 10.96 -15.12
C LYS A 325 2.99 10.20 -13.81
N TYR A 326 3.66 9.07 -13.82
CA TYR A 326 3.92 8.25 -12.64
C TYR A 326 5.41 8.20 -12.32
N MET A 327 5.75 8.00 -11.05
CA MET A 327 7.13 7.79 -10.64
C MET A 327 7.27 6.70 -9.57
N ALA A 328 8.42 6.02 -9.57
CA ALA A 328 8.92 5.28 -8.41
C ALA A 328 10.08 6.02 -7.76
N VAL A 329 10.09 6.06 -6.43
CA VAL A 329 11.08 6.83 -5.65
C VAL A 329 12.43 6.09 -5.59
N PRO A 330 13.53 6.68 -6.09
CA PRO A 330 14.86 6.08 -6.00
C PRO A 330 15.26 5.79 -4.56
N LYS A 331 15.82 4.60 -4.33
CA LYS A 331 16.23 4.11 -3.00
C LYS A 331 15.09 4.07 -1.97
N ASN A 332 13.84 4.26 -2.40
CA ASN A 332 12.64 4.35 -1.58
C ASN A 332 12.63 5.45 -0.50
N ILE A 333 13.56 6.41 -0.53
CA ILE A 333 13.63 7.51 0.44
C ILE A 333 12.89 8.73 -0.13
N LEU A 334 11.74 9.04 0.46
CA LEU A 334 10.88 10.15 0.06
C LEU A 334 10.92 11.24 1.13
N GLY A 335 12.01 12.02 1.16
CA GLY A 335 12.17 13.13 2.09
C GLY A 335 11.05 14.19 1.96
N PRO A 336 10.93 15.13 2.91
CA PRO A 336 9.78 16.05 2.96
C PRO A 336 9.65 16.91 1.70
N LYS A 337 10.78 17.36 1.13
CA LYS A 337 10.77 18.14 -0.11
C LYS A 337 10.55 17.27 -1.35
N THR A 338 11.13 16.07 -1.35
CA THR A 338 10.92 15.08 -2.42
C THR A 338 9.44 14.69 -2.50
N PHE A 339 8.77 14.51 -1.36
CA PHE A 339 7.33 14.28 -1.27
C PHE A 339 6.53 15.40 -1.94
N GLU A 340 6.76 16.66 -1.55
CA GLU A 340 6.05 17.81 -2.16
C GLU A 340 6.24 17.90 -3.67
N LEU A 341 7.48 17.72 -4.13
CA LEU A 341 7.79 17.77 -5.56
C LEU A 341 7.16 16.60 -6.33
N ALA A 342 7.15 15.41 -5.73
CA ALA A 342 6.50 14.24 -6.31
C ALA A 342 4.99 14.47 -6.46
N GLN A 343 4.31 14.96 -5.41
CA GLN A 343 2.87 15.29 -5.45
C GLN A 343 2.56 16.42 -6.45
N LYS A 344 3.48 17.37 -6.65
CA LYS A 344 3.32 18.47 -7.61
C LYS A 344 3.40 18.00 -9.07
N HIS A 345 4.23 17.00 -9.35
CA HIS A 345 4.63 16.65 -10.72
C HIS A 345 4.13 15.30 -11.20
N PHE A 346 3.61 14.43 -10.34
CA PHE A 346 3.18 13.09 -10.71
C PHE A 346 1.81 12.78 -10.12
N ASP A 347 0.97 12.14 -10.92
CA ASP A 347 -0.40 11.76 -10.57
C ASP A 347 -0.42 10.56 -9.61
N ALA A 348 0.64 9.74 -9.66
CA ALA A 348 0.91 8.69 -8.70
C ALA A 348 2.42 8.54 -8.42
N THR A 349 2.75 8.39 -7.14
CA THR A 349 4.12 8.14 -6.66
C THR A 349 4.17 6.80 -5.94
N MET A 350 5.07 5.92 -6.36
CA MET A 350 5.30 4.62 -5.74
C MET A 350 6.57 4.63 -4.88
N SER A 351 6.50 4.02 -3.69
CA SER A 351 7.68 3.76 -2.86
C SER A 351 7.50 2.47 -2.06
N PHE A 352 8.60 1.83 -1.68
CA PHE A 352 8.55 0.71 -0.76
C PHE A 352 7.96 1.13 0.59
N GLY A 353 7.03 0.34 1.11
CA GLY A 353 6.61 0.48 2.51
C GLY A 353 6.02 -0.79 3.10
N ALA A 354 6.36 -1.93 2.51
CA ALA A 354 6.03 -3.27 3.00
C ALA A 354 4.52 -3.49 3.23
N SER A 355 3.68 -2.88 2.37
CA SER A 355 2.23 -3.01 2.48
C SER A 355 1.56 -3.13 1.09
N PRO A 356 0.38 -3.74 1.00
CA PRO A 356 -0.56 -3.52 -0.10
C PRO A 356 -1.20 -2.12 0.02
N ASN A 357 -2.11 -1.80 -0.90
CA ASN A 357 -2.89 -0.55 -0.90
C ASN A 357 -4.38 -0.85 -0.99
N ALA A 358 -5.17 -0.15 -0.18
CA ALA A 358 -6.60 0.00 -0.43
C ALA A 358 -6.84 0.64 -1.81
N VAL A 359 -7.92 0.20 -2.47
CA VAL A 359 -8.41 0.72 -3.75
C VAL A 359 -9.94 0.88 -3.69
N PRO A 360 -10.56 1.89 -4.33
CA PRO A 360 -9.94 3.03 -5.00
C PRO A 360 -8.97 3.83 -4.12
N VAL A 361 -7.95 4.38 -4.73
CA VAL A 361 -6.86 5.11 -4.09
C VAL A 361 -7.29 6.55 -3.94
N ILE A 362 -7.41 7.04 -2.71
CA ILE A 362 -7.54 8.48 -2.46
C ILE A 362 -6.19 9.11 -2.82
N GLN A 363 -6.13 9.92 -3.88
CA GLN A 363 -4.86 10.36 -4.47
C GLN A 363 -4.16 11.46 -3.68
N LYS A 364 -4.94 12.40 -3.12
CA LYS A 364 -4.40 13.59 -2.46
C LYS A 364 -3.45 13.18 -1.32
N ASP A 365 -2.21 13.67 -1.39
CA ASP A 365 -1.13 13.39 -0.44
C ASP A 365 -0.73 11.91 -0.31
N ALA A 366 -1.04 11.08 -1.31
CA ALA A 366 -0.83 9.63 -1.23
C ALA A 366 0.49 9.16 -1.83
N VAL A 367 0.98 8.03 -1.31
CA VAL A 367 2.11 7.28 -1.87
C VAL A 367 1.71 5.81 -1.96
N LEU A 368 1.65 5.29 -3.17
CA LEU A 368 1.40 3.88 -3.41
C LEU A 368 2.55 3.03 -2.87
N SER A 369 2.19 2.08 -2.01
CA SER A 369 3.10 1.11 -1.46
C SER A 369 3.52 0.08 -2.47
N ARG A 370 4.78 -0.37 -2.33
CA ARG A 370 5.27 -1.63 -2.89
C ARG A 370 5.76 -2.57 -1.80
N MET A 371 5.77 -3.86 -2.13
CA MET A 371 6.33 -4.95 -1.33
C MET A 371 7.34 -5.71 -2.16
N TYR A 372 8.41 -6.22 -1.55
CA TYR A 372 9.36 -7.08 -2.26
C TYR A 372 8.68 -8.37 -2.73
N GLY A 373 8.69 -8.60 -4.05
CA GLY A 373 8.18 -9.83 -4.66
C GLY A 373 9.21 -10.96 -4.67
N ASP A 374 10.48 -10.63 -4.45
CA ASP A 374 11.65 -11.50 -4.48
C ASP A 374 12.01 -12.12 -3.11
N GLY A 375 11.16 -11.93 -2.11
CA GLY A 375 11.27 -12.58 -0.80
C GLY A 375 10.89 -14.07 -0.82
N SER A 376 10.35 -14.55 0.30
CA SER A 376 9.83 -15.92 0.39
C SER A 376 8.62 -16.10 -0.53
N LEU A 377 8.64 -17.15 -1.37
CA LEU A 377 7.52 -17.51 -2.24
C LEU A 377 6.22 -17.68 -1.44
N GLN A 378 6.28 -18.24 -0.23
CA GLN A 378 5.11 -18.39 0.64
C GLN A 378 4.52 -17.02 1.03
N LYS A 379 5.37 -16.05 1.37
CA LYS A 379 4.92 -14.69 1.70
C LYS A 379 4.32 -14.01 0.48
N THR A 380 4.94 -14.16 -0.71
CA THR A 380 4.40 -13.61 -1.96
C THR A 380 3.03 -14.20 -2.28
N LYS A 381 2.86 -15.52 -2.17
CA LYS A 381 1.55 -16.20 -2.33
C LYS A 381 0.51 -15.68 -1.34
N GLN A 382 0.88 -15.55 -0.07
CA GLN A 382 0.00 -14.98 0.96
C GLN A 382 -0.47 -13.54 0.61
N MET A 383 0.41 -12.70 0.07
CA MET A 383 0.03 -11.34 -0.35
C MET A 383 -0.92 -11.33 -1.56
N ILE A 384 -0.83 -12.34 -2.43
CA ILE A 384 -1.77 -12.55 -3.54
C ILE A 384 -3.12 -13.04 -3.01
N ASP A 385 -3.13 -13.97 -2.05
CA ASP A 385 -4.36 -14.43 -1.40
C ASP A 385 -5.08 -13.28 -0.70
N TYR A 386 -4.32 -12.41 -0.02
CA TYR A 386 -4.88 -11.21 0.60
C TYR A 386 -5.35 -10.18 -0.42
N ALA A 387 -4.71 -10.05 -1.58
CA ALA A 387 -5.24 -9.24 -2.67
C ALA A 387 -6.64 -9.70 -3.07
N ALA A 388 -6.81 -11.00 -3.35
CA ALA A 388 -8.09 -11.60 -3.71
C ALA A 388 -9.14 -11.43 -2.59
N ARG A 389 -8.77 -11.78 -1.36
CA ARG A 389 -9.68 -11.80 -0.22
C ARG A 389 -10.17 -10.42 0.19
N TYR A 390 -9.26 -9.46 0.30
CA TYR A 390 -9.55 -8.11 0.78
C TYR A 390 -9.76 -7.10 -0.35
N LYS A 391 -9.83 -7.57 -1.60
CA LYS A 391 -10.12 -6.77 -2.79
C LYS A 391 -9.25 -5.51 -2.86
N GLN A 392 -7.95 -5.72 -2.65
CA GLN A 392 -6.93 -4.68 -2.53
C GLN A 392 -5.89 -4.80 -3.66
N LEU A 393 -5.04 -3.78 -3.79
CA LEU A 393 -3.93 -3.78 -4.72
C LEU A 393 -2.64 -4.26 -4.01
N SER A 394 -1.98 -5.28 -4.55
CA SER A 394 -0.69 -5.78 -4.08
C SER A 394 0.43 -5.55 -5.11
N PRO A 395 1.17 -4.43 -5.04
CA PRO A 395 2.32 -4.19 -5.91
C PRO A 395 3.56 -4.95 -5.43
N LEU A 396 4.08 -5.84 -6.28
CA LEU A 396 5.25 -6.68 -6.07
C LEU A 396 6.45 -6.07 -6.80
N LEU A 397 7.50 -5.74 -6.07
CA LEU A 397 8.73 -5.13 -6.56
C LEU A 397 9.80 -6.19 -6.83
N PHE A 398 10.37 -6.14 -8.03
CA PHE A 398 11.53 -6.89 -8.48
C PHE A 398 12.57 -5.93 -9.07
N HIS A 399 13.86 -6.24 -8.97
CA HIS A 399 14.90 -5.44 -9.66
C HIS A 399 15.47 -6.20 -10.86
N LYS A 400 16.00 -7.40 -10.65
CA LYS A 400 16.60 -8.23 -11.70
C LYS A 400 16.00 -9.62 -11.70
N ILE A 401 15.70 -10.15 -12.90
CA ILE A 401 15.17 -11.52 -13.07
C ILE A 401 16.23 -12.41 -13.74
N GLY A 402 16.60 -13.49 -13.05
CA GLY A 402 17.67 -14.40 -13.45
C GLY A 402 19.09 -13.87 -13.16
N GLY A 403 20.10 -14.70 -13.45
CA GLY A 403 21.48 -14.41 -13.06
C GLY A 403 21.63 -14.40 -11.55
N ASP A 404 22.25 -13.36 -11.04
CA ASP A 404 22.37 -12.97 -9.62
C ASP A 404 21.10 -12.32 -9.05
N GLY A 405 20.07 -12.09 -9.87
CA GLY A 405 18.76 -11.58 -9.46
C GLY A 405 17.80 -12.66 -8.98
N PHE A 406 16.50 -12.32 -8.93
CA PHE A 406 15.45 -13.25 -8.52
C PHE A 406 15.36 -14.43 -9.49
N PRO A 407 15.41 -15.70 -9.02
CA PRO A 407 15.46 -16.87 -9.90
C PRO A 407 14.26 -16.95 -10.85
N GLN A 408 14.52 -17.18 -12.14
CA GLN A 408 13.48 -17.29 -13.19
C GLN A 408 12.42 -18.34 -12.85
N GLN A 409 12.82 -19.49 -12.29
CA GLN A 409 11.88 -20.54 -11.90
C GLN A 409 10.94 -20.09 -10.78
N LYS A 410 11.45 -19.35 -9.78
CA LYS A 410 10.61 -18.80 -8.71
C LYS A 410 9.69 -17.71 -9.24
N PHE A 411 10.18 -16.88 -10.17
CA PHE A 411 9.34 -15.89 -10.85
C PHE A 411 8.20 -16.56 -11.62
N LYS A 412 8.49 -17.61 -12.39
CA LYS A 412 7.48 -18.42 -13.08
C LYS A 412 6.43 -18.98 -12.10
N GLN A 413 6.85 -19.51 -10.95
CA GLN A 413 5.93 -19.99 -9.91
C GLN A 413 5.03 -18.89 -9.34
N VAL A 414 5.51 -17.64 -9.26
CA VAL A 414 4.66 -16.50 -8.89
C VAL A 414 3.63 -16.23 -9.98
N LEU A 415 4.01 -16.20 -11.26
CA LEU A 415 3.08 -15.98 -12.39
C LEU A 415 2.01 -17.09 -12.47
N GLU A 416 2.42 -18.36 -12.34
CA GLU A 416 1.51 -19.51 -12.31
C GLU A 416 0.51 -19.40 -11.17
N TYR A 417 0.96 -18.97 -9.97
CA TYR A 417 0.08 -18.77 -8.83
C TYR A 417 -0.91 -17.62 -9.04
N ILE A 418 -0.45 -16.50 -9.60
CA ILE A 418 -1.33 -15.36 -9.95
C ILE A 418 -2.41 -15.82 -10.93
N LYS A 419 -2.05 -16.60 -11.97
CA LYS A 419 -3.00 -17.12 -12.96
C LYS A 419 -4.10 -18.00 -12.36
N GLN A 420 -3.78 -18.73 -11.30
CA GLN A 420 -4.72 -19.58 -10.57
C GLN A 420 -5.52 -18.83 -9.49
N SER A 421 -5.14 -17.59 -9.19
CA SER A 421 -5.74 -16.79 -8.12
C SER A 421 -6.87 -15.91 -8.63
N ASN A 422 -7.83 -15.57 -7.77
CA ASN A 422 -8.92 -14.66 -8.09
C ASN A 422 -8.50 -13.18 -8.01
N VAL A 423 -7.49 -12.80 -8.81
CA VAL A 423 -6.96 -11.42 -8.92
C VAL A 423 -6.85 -10.99 -10.38
N ASP A 424 -6.83 -9.68 -10.62
CA ASP A 424 -6.42 -9.11 -11.90
C ASP A 424 -4.93 -8.71 -11.84
N VAL A 425 -4.24 -8.78 -12.98
CA VAL A 425 -2.91 -8.18 -13.12
C VAL A 425 -3.06 -6.84 -13.80
N VAL A 426 -2.56 -5.77 -13.17
CA VAL A 426 -2.81 -4.38 -13.58
C VAL A 426 -1.52 -3.54 -13.58
N THR A 427 -1.53 -2.46 -14.37
CA THR A 427 -0.57 -1.35 -14.34
C THR A 427 -1.14 -0.12 -13.63
N LEU A 428 -0.42 1.01 -13.62
CA LEU A 428 -0.95 2.26 -13.09
C LEU A 428 -1.95 2.89 -14.06
N SER A 429 -1.70 2.78 -15.37
CA SER A 429 -2.66 3.15 -16.40
C SER A 429 -3.97 2.36 -16.29
N ASP A 430 -3.92 1.06 -16.00
CA ASP A 430 -5.14 0.28 -15.74
C ASP A 430 -5.95 0.84 -14.54
N LEU A 431 -5.29 1.30 -13.47
CA LEU A 431 -6.00 1.88 -12.31
C LEU A 431 -6.70 3.18 -12.68
N GLU A 432 -6.02 4.03 -13.45
CA GLU A 432 -6.58 5.28 -13.93
C GLU A 432 -7.77 5.06 -14.88
N GLU A 433 -7.62 4.20 -15.88
CA GLU A 433 -8.67 3.87 -16.86
C GLU A 433 -9.92 3.28 -16.18
N ARG A 434 -9.72 2.54 -15.08
CA ARG A 434 -10.81 1.98 -14.26
C ARG A 434 -11.39 2.98 -13.25
N GLY A 435 -10.91 4.22 -13.21
CA GLY A 435 -11.36 5.23 -12.24
C GLY A 435 -11.03 4.86 -10.78
N LEU A 436 -9.97 4.09 -10.55
CA LEU A 436 -9.53 3.66 -9.21
C LEU A 436 -8.61 4.67 -8.53
N PHE A 437 -8.46 5.85 -9.12
CA PHE A 437 -7.84 7.03 -8.55
C PHE A 437 -8.96 8.04 -8.28
N VAL A 438 -9.21 8.33 -6.99
CA VAL A 438 -10.37 9.11 -6.51
C VAL A 438 -9.99 10.26 -5.57
#